data_AF-Q8NG04-F1
#
_entry.id   AF-Q8NG04-F1
#
_cell.length_a   1.000
_cell.length_b   1.000
_cell.length_c   1.000
_cell.angle_alpha   90.00
_cell.angle_beta   90.00
_cell.angle_gamma   90.00
#
_symmetry.space_group_name_H-M   'P 1'
#
loop_
_entity.id
_entity.type
_entity.pdbx_description
1 polymer ?
#
loop_
_entity_poly.entity_id
_entity_poly.type
_entity_poly.pdbx_seq_one_letter_code
_entity_poly.pdbx_strand_id
1 'polypeptide(L)'
;MRLDLASLMSAPKSLGSAFKSWRLDKAPSPQHTFPSTSIPGMAFALLASVPPVFGLYTSFFPVLIYSLLGTGRHLSTGTFAILSLMTGSAVERLVPEPLVGNLSGIEKEQLDAQRVGVAAAVAFGSGALMLGMFVLQLGVLSTFLSEPVVKALTSGAALHVLLSQLPSLLGLSLPRQIGCFSLFKTLASLLTALPRSSPAELTISALSLALLVPVKELNVRFRDRLPTPIPGEVVLVLLASVLCFTSSVDTRYQVQIVGLLPGGFPQPLLPNLAELPRILADSLPIALVSFAVSASLASIHADKYSYTIDSNQEFLAHGASNLISSLFSCFPNSATLATTNLLVDAGGKTQLAGLFSCTVVLSVLLWLGPFFYYLPKAVLACINISSMRQVFCQMQELPQLWHISRVDFLLQVPGLCILSYPTPLYFGTRGQFRCNLEWHLGLGEGEKETSKPDGPMVAVAEPVRVVVLDFSGVTFADAAGAREVVQVRERLASRCRDARIRLLLAQCNALVQGTLTRVGLLDRVTPDQLFVSVQDAAAYALGSLLRGSSTRSGSQEALGCGK
;
A
#
# COMPACT_ATOMS: atom_id res chain seq x y z
N MET A 1 -15.51 -29.71 -32.95
CA MET A 1 -14.16 -29.14 -33.13
C MET A 1 -13.32 -29.64 -31.96
N ARG A 2 -12.60 -30.76 -32.15
CA ARG A 2 -11.81 -31.42 -31.11
C ARG A 2 -10.57 -30.56 -30.84
N LEU A 3 -10.61 -29.69 -29.83
CA LEU A 3 -9.42 -29.03 -29.31
C LEU A 3 -8.87 -29.88 -28.16
N ASP A 4 -7.62 -30.30 -28.33
CA ASP A 4 -6.83 -31.09 -27.40
C ASP A 4 -6.75 -30.46 -25.99
N LEU A 5 -7.52 -31.02 -25.07
CA LEU A 5 -7.46 -30.75 -23.62
C LEU A 5 -6.07 -31.05 -23.01
N ALA A 6 -5.19 -31.76 -23.74
CA ALA A 6 -3.83 -32.08 -23.31
C ALA A 6 -2.87 -30.87 -23.35
N SER A 7 -3.18 -29.81 -24.09
CA SER A 7 -2.33 -28.60 -24.15
C SER A 7 -2.57 -27.61 -23.00
N LEU A 8 -3.72 -27.68 -22.33
CA LEU A 8 -4.06 -26.84 -21.17
C LEU A 8 -3.53 -27.39 -19.84
N MET A 9 -2.97 -28.61 -19.83
CA MET A 9 -2.47 -29.30 -18.63
C MET A 9 -0.95 -29.28 -18.49
N SER A 10 -0.22 -28.46 -19.25
CA SER A 10 1.21 -28.24 -18.95
C SER A 10 1.35 -27.45 -17.65
N ALA A 11 1.41 -28.18 -16.53
CA ALA A 11 1.68 -27.64 -15.21
C ALA A 11 2.85 -26.64 -15.27
N PRO A 12 2.70 -25.43 -14.70
CA PRO A 12 3.81 -24.50 -14.66
C PRO A 12 4.92 -25.13 -13.83
N LYS A 13 6.16 -25.02 -14.31
CA LYS A 13 7.39 -25.43 -13.59
C LYS A 13 7.50 -24.81 -12.18
N SER A 14 6.58 -23.92 -11.79
CA SER A 14 6.47 -23.29 -10.48
C SER A 14 6.12 -24.24 -9.33
N LEU A 15 5.38 -25.33 -9.56
CA LEU A 15 4.97 -26.25 -8.47
C LEU A 15 6.16 -27.04 -7.90
N GLY A 16 7.11 -27.41 -8.77
CA GLY A 16 8.36 -28.05 -8.36
C GLY A 16 9.32 -27.08 -7.65
N SER A 17 9.37 -25.81 -8.06
CA SER A 17 10.14 -24.79 -7.35
C SER A 17 9.50 -24.38 -6.02
N ALA A 18 8.17 -24.39 -5.94
CA ALA A 18 7.42 -24.18 -4.70
C ALA A 18 7.82 -25.28 -3.71
N PHE A 19 7.71 -26.56 -4.06
CA PHE A 19 8.15 -27.65 -3.18
C PHE A 19 9.63 -27.56 -2.76
N LYS A 20 10.52 -27.13 -3.66
CA LYS A 20 11.96 -26.96 -3.35
C LYS A 20 12.22 -25.84 -2.33
N SER A 21 11.35 -24.83 -2.28
CA SER A 21 11.37 -23.75 -1.28
C SER A 21 10.90 -24.21 0.11
N TRP A 22 10.30 -25.41 0.25
CA TRP A 22 9.65 -25.86 1.48
C TRP A 22 10.52 -26.79 2.33
N ARG A 23 11.83 -26.89 2.06
CA ARG A 23 12.76 -27.68 2.91
C ARG A 23 12.59 -27.27 4.38
N LEU A 24 12.23 -28.28 5.18
CA LEU A 24 11.73 -28.20 6.56
C LEU A 24 12.70 -27.58 7.59
N ASP A 25 13.97 -27.36 7.25
CA ASP A 25 15.01 -26.85 8.16
C ASP A 25 14.88 -25.35 8.52
N LYS A 26 13.88 -24.64 7.98
CA LYS A 26 13.60 -23.22 8.28
C LYS A 26 12.13 -22.94 8.58
N ALA A 27 11.40 -23.90 9.15
CA ALA A 27 10.05 -23.62 9.63
C ALA A 27 10.13 -22.55 10.75
N PRO A 28 9.48 -21.38 10.60
CA PRO A 28 9.32 -20.47 11.72
C PRO A 28 8.56 -21.20 12.83
N SER A 29 8.95 -20.96 14.09
CA SER A 29 8.29 -21.55 15.26
C SER A 29 6.76 -21.36 15.15
N PRO A 30 5.94 -22.43 15.07
CA PRO A 30 4.61 -22.34 14.46
C PRO A 30 3.50 -21.69 15.31
N GLN A 31 3.80 -20.99 16.40
CA GLN A 31 2.85 -21.00 17.52
C GLN A 31 2.26 -19.65 17.97
N HIS A 32 2.75 -18.47 17.56
CA HIS A 32 2.56 -17.32 18.47
C HIS A 32 1.92 -16.02 17.94
N THR A 33 1.51 -15.88 16.68
CA THR A 33 0.92 -14.57 16.23
C THR A 33 -0.29 -14.69 15.30
N PHE A 34 -0.60 -15.89 14.81
CA PHE A 34 -1.64 -16.07 13.79
C PHE A 34 -3.10 -15.91 14.23
N PRO A 35 -3.55 -16.25 15.46
CA PRO A 35 -4.97 -16.15 15.78
C PRO A 35 -5.45 -14.68 15.81
N SER A 36 -4.55 -13.72 16.00
CA SER A 36 -4.87 -12.29 15.95
C SER A 36 -5.24 -11.79 14.54
N THR A 37 -4.86 -12.50 13.48
CA THR A 37 -5.06 -12.02 12.09
C THR A 37 -6.47 -12.23 11.57
N SER A 38 -7.21 -13.21 12.10
CA SER A 38 -8.54 -13.60 11.59
C SER A 38 -9.69 -12.80 12.20
N ILE A 39 -9.54 -12.33 13.44
CA ILE A 39 -10.56 -11.56 14.17
C ILE A 39 -10.86 -10.21 13.48
N PRO A 40 -9.87 -9.43 12.99
CA PRO A 40 -10.13 -8.23 12.18
C PRO A 40 -10.99 -8.53 10.95
N GLY A 41 -10.90 -9.74 10.38
CA GLY A 41 -11.70 -10.15 9.24
C GLY A 41 -13.21 -10.08 9.48
N MET A 42 -13.67 -10.41 10.68
CA MET A 42 -15.08 -10.26 11.06
C MET A 42 -15.55 -8.81 11.05
N ALA A 43 -14.72 -7.89 11.55
CA ALA A 43 -15.02 -6.47 11.54
C ALA A 43 -15.04 -5.91 10.10
N PHE A 44 -14.15 -6.41 9.24
CA PHE A 44 -14.11 -6.04 7.83
C PHE A 44 -15.29 -6.60 7.02
N ALA A 45 -15.82 -7.76 7.38
CA ALA A 45 -17.07 -8.26 6.80
C ALA A 45 -18.25 -7.31 7.08
N LEU A 46 -18.34 -6.76 8.30
CA LEU A 46 -19.34 -5.73 8.62
C LEU A 46 -19.18 -4.46 7.77
N LEU A 47 -17.94 -4.05 7.47
CA LEU A 47 -17.69 -2.92 6.54
C LEU A 47 -18.07 -3.24 5.09
N ALA A 48 -17.99 -4.51 4.69
CA ALA A 48 -18.47 -5.00 3.40
C ALA A 48 -20.00 -5.21 3.36
N SER A 49 -20.72 -4.85 4.43
CA SER A 49 -22.17 -5.02 4.58
C SER A 49 -22.60 -6.48 4.42
N VAL A 50 -21.76 -7.42 4.88
CA VAL A 50 -22.06 -8.86 4.93
C VAL A 50 -21.90 -9.40 6.35
N PRO A 51 -22.54 -10.54 6.71
CA PRO A 51 -22.41 -11.12 8.04
C PRO A 51 -20.94 -11.41 8.44
N PRO A 52 -20.56 -11.27 9.73
CA PRO A 52 -19.18 -11.44 10.20
C PRO A 52 -18.48 -12.74 9.82
N VAL A 53 -19.24 -13.84 9.69
CA VAL A 53 -18.71 -15.17 9.32
C VAL A 53 -17.98 -15.16 7.97
N PHE A 54 -18.43 -14.35 7.02
CA PHE A 54 -17.78 -14.23 5.70
C PHE A 54 -16.40 -13.61 5.79
N GLY A 55 -16.10 -12.88 6.87
CA GLY A 55 -14.76 -12.39 7.19
C GLY A 55 -13.79 -13.51 7.53
N LEU A 56 -14.27 -14.55 8.23
CA LEU A 56 -13.47 -15.74 8.52
C LEU A 56 -13.26 -16.58 7.27
N TYR A 57 -14.30 -16.78 6.44
CA TYR A 57 -14.15 -17.49 5.16
C TYR A 57 -13.16 -16.79 4.23
N THR A 58 -13.23 -15.46 4.13
CA THR A 58 -12.29 -14.64 3.33
C THR A 58 -10.88 -14.64 3.92
N SER A 59 -10.71 -14.94 5.21
CA SER A 59 -9.40 -15.14 5.84
C SER A 59 -8.86 -16.57 5.68
N PHE A 60 -9.66 -17.50 5.16
CA PHE A 60 -9.28 -18.90 4.94
C PHE A 60 -9.02 -19.20 3.46
N PHE A 61 -10.07 -19.10 2.61
CA PHE A 61 -9.99 -19.58 1.22
C PHE A 61 -8.97 -18.80 0.38
N PRO A 62 -9.00 -17.45 0.35
CA PRO A 62 -7.98 -16.69 -0.37
C PRO A 62 -6.55 -16.93 0.08
N VAL A 63 -6.34 -17.06 1.40
CA VAL A 63 -5.01 -17.25 1.98
C VAL A 63 -4.45 -18.61 1.60
N LEU A 64 -5.30 -19.63 1.61
CA LEU A 64 -4.96 -20.97 1.12
C LEU A 64 -4.51 -20.92 -0.35
N ILE A 65 -5.30 -20.30 -1.22
CA ILE A 65 -4.99 -20.22 -2.67
C ILE A 65 -3.73 -19.40 -2.91
N TYR A 66 -3.60 -18.25 -2.24
CA TYR A 66 -2.43 -17.39 -2.37
C TYR A 66 -1.15 -18.07 -1.87
N SER A 67 -1.21 -18.84 -0.79
CA SER A 67 -0.03 -19.57 -0.27
C SER A 67 0.55 -20.59 -1.26
N LEU A 68 -0.27 -21.05 -2.22
CA LEU A 68 0.14 -21.99 -3.28
C LEU A 68 0.66 -21.29 -4.53
N LEU A 69 0.15 -20.10 -4.86
CA LEU A 69 0.39 -19.41 -6.14
C LEU A 69 1.25 -18.14 -6.03
N GLY A 70 1.29 -17.51 -4.87
CA GLY A 70 1.93 -16.21 -4.63
C GLY A 70 3.45 -16.28 -4.60
N THR A 71 4.11 -15.19 -5.01
CA THR A 71 5.58 -15.10 -5.01
C THR A 71 6.12 -14.35 -3.79
N GLY A 72 5.33 -13.46 -3.19
CA GLY A 72 5.72 -12.69 -2.02
C GLY A 72 5.86 -13.55 -0.77
N ARG A 73 7.08 -13.95 -0.40
CA ARG A 73 7.36 -14.90 0.71
C ARG A 73 6.89 -14.45 2.08
N HIS A 74 6.86 -13.15 2.30
CA HIS A 74 6.50 -12.53 3.57
C HIS A 74 5.08 -11.98 3.56
N LEU A 75 4.39 -12.01 2.42
CA LEU A 75 3.10 -11.38 2.26
C LEU A 75 2.02 -12.19 2.97
N SER A 76 1.19 -11.51 3.76
CA SER A 76 -0.01 -12.08 4.38
C SER A 76 -1.24 -11.49 3.71
N THR A 77 -1.96 -12.35 2.99
CA THR A 77 -3.25 -12.01 2.37
C THR A 77 -4.39 -12.24 3.35
N GLY A 78 -5.52 -11.59 3.07
CA GLY A 78 -6.74 -11.75 3.85
C GLY A 78 -7.72 -10.62 3.55
N THR A 79 -8.57 -10.33 4.53
CA THR A 79 -9.51 -9.22 4.48
C THR A 79 -8.78 -7.88 4.57
N PHE A 80 -9.11 -6.94 3.69
CA PHE A 80 -8.50 -5.61 3.67
C PHE A 80 -9.57 -4.52 3.76
N ALA A 81 -9.35 -3.56 4.68
CA ALA A 81 -10.34 -2.57 5.06
C ALA A 81 -10.85 -1.70 3.89
N ILE A 82 -9.98 -1.31 2.96
CA ILE A 82 -10.36 -0.53 1.76
C ILE A 82 -11.30 -1.34 0.88
N LEU A 83 -10.92 -2.58 0.56
CA LEU A 83 -11.72 -3.43 -0.31
C LEU A 83 -13.06 -3.75 0.33
N SER A 84 -13.10 -3.94 1.65
CA SER A 84 -14.34 -4.09 2.38
C SER A 84 -15.24 -2.86 2.26
N LEU A 85 -14.72 -1.65 2.40
CA LEU A 85 -15.50 -0.42 2.22
C LEU A 85 -16.00 -0.24 0.77
N MET A 86 -15.16 -0.53 -0.22
CA MET A 86 -15.53 -0.46 -1.64
C MET A 86 -16.60 -1.51 -1.98
N THR A 87 -16.42 -2.75 -1.50
CA THR A 87 -17.38 -3.84 -1.68
C THR A 87 -18.70 -3.49 -1.01
N GLY A 88 -18.67 -3.00 0.22
CA GLY A 88 -19.87 -2.57 0.91
C GLY A 88 -20.61 -1.49 0.13
N SER A 89 -19.90 -0.48 -0.38
CA SER A 89 -20.52 0.61 -1.16
C SER A 89 -21.24 0.07 -2.39
N ALA A 90 -20.70 -0.96 -3.05
CA ALA A 90 -21.36 -1.66 -4.15
C ALA A 90 -22.58 -2.47 -3.67
N VAL A 91 -22.43 -3.22 -2.57
CA VAL A 91 -23.48 -4.04 -1.96
C VAL A 91 -24.69 -3.20 -1.55
N GLU A 92 -24.50 -2.10 -0.82
CA GLU A 92 -25.60 -1.23 -0.39
C GLU A 92 -26.25 -0.46 -1.54
N ARG A 93 -25.49 -0.17 -2.61
CA ARG A 93 -26.06 0.46 -3.80
C ARG A 93 -26.95 -0.49 -4.59
N LEU A 94 -26.60 -1.77 -4.65
CA LEU A 94 -27.35 -2.80 -5.38
C LEU A 94 -28.47 -3.42 -4.54
N VAL A 95 -28.25 -3.54 -3.23
CA VAL A 95 -29.17 -4.13 -2.25
C VAL A 95 -29.28 -3.19 -1.03
N PRO A 96 -30.01 -2.05 -1.19
CA PRO A 96 -30.17 -1.08 -0.12
C PRO A 96 -30.97 -1.67 1.05
N GLU A 97 -30.64 -1.26 2.28
CA GLU A 97 -31.46 -1.61 3.44
C GLU A 97 -32.80 -0.85 3.37
N PRO A 98 -33.95 -1.51 3.56
CA PRO A 98 -35.22 -0.81 3.61
C PRO A 98 -35.24 0.14 4.82
N LEU A 99 -35.47 1.43 4.55
CA LEU A 99 -35.45 2.51 5.55
C LEU A 99 -36.61 2.44 6.57
N VAL A 100 -37.65 1.65 6.30
CA VAL A 100 -38.89 1.60 7.09
C VAL A 100 -39.43 0.17 7.12
N GLY A 101 -39.39 -0.45 8.30
CA GLY A 101 -39.99 -1.77 8.55
C GLY A 101 -39.14 -2.62 9.49
N ASN A 102 -39.75 -3.18 10.53
CA ASN A 102 -39.13 -4.29 11.26
C ASN A 102 -39.12 -5.48 10.31
N LEU A 103 -37.99 -5.70 9.62
CA LEU A 103 -37.76 -6.91 8.83
C LEU A 103 -38.01 -8.12 9.74
N SER A 104 -38.87 -9.03 9.30
CA SER A 104 -38.98 -10.34 9.92
C SER A 104 -37.62 -11.05 9.86
N GLY A 105 -37.34 -11.97 10.79
CA GLY A 105 -36.06 -12.68 10.81
C GLY A 105 -35.73 -13.36 9.47
N ILE A 106 -36.75 -13.83 8.76
CA ILE A 106 -36.65 -14.44 7.43
C ILE A 106 -36.26 -13.41 6.36
N GLU A 107 -36.90 -12.23 6.35
CA GLU A 107 -36.56 -11.17 5.38
C GLU A 107 -35.13 -10.66 5.59
N LYS A 108 -34.67 -10.58 6.84
CA LYS A 108 -33.29 -10.21 7.15
C LYS A 108 -32.29 -11.26 6.65
N GLU A 109 -32.59 -12.54 6.85
CA GLU A 109 -31.75 -13.64 6.34
C GLU A 109 -31.68 -13.63 4.80
N GLN A 110 -32.80 -13.37 4.14
CA GLN A 110 -32.86 -13.21 2.68
C GLN A 110 -32.08 -11.99 2.19
N LEU A 111 -32.19 -10.86 2.89
CA LEU A 111 -31.43 -9.64 2.59
C LEU A 111 -29.92 -9.90 2.74
N ASP A 112 -29.50 -10.54 3.82
CA ASP A 112 -28.11 -10.89 4.07
C ASP A 112 -27.58 -11.86 3.00
N ALA A 113 -28.37 -12.85 2.59
CA ALA A 113 -28.02 -13.77 1.50
C ALA A 113 -27.84 -13.04 0.15
N GLN A 114 -28.69 -12.07 -0.16
CA GLN A 114 -28.55 -11.25 -1.36
C GLN A 114 -27.29 -10.37 -1.31
N ARG A 115 -27.01 -9.74 -0.17
CA ARG A 115 -25.81 -8.93 0.06
C ARG A 115 -24.53 -9.75 -0.11
N VAL A 116 -24.52 -10.97 0.43
CA VAL A 116 -23.42 -11.93 0.27
C VAL A 116 -23.24 -12.31 -1.20
N GLY A 117 -24.33 -12.58 -1.92
CA GLY A 117 -24.29 -12.89 -3.35
C GLY A 117 -23.68 -11.78 -4.20
N VAL A 118 -24.00 -10.52 -3.89
CA VAL A 118 -23.39 -9.35 -4.55
C VAL A 118 -21.91 -9.22 -4.19
N ALA A 119 -21.54 -9.36 -2.92
CA ALA A 119 -20.15 -9.29 -2.48
C ALA A 119 -19.28 -10.39 -3.15
N ALA A 120 -19.83 -11.60 -3.26
CA ALA A 120 -19.20 -12.71 -3.98
C ALA A 120 -19.08 -12.43 -5.49
N ALA A 121 -20.10 -11.84 -6.12
CA ALA A 121 -20.03 -11.44 -7.52
C ALA A 121 -18.97 -10.35 -7.78
N VAL A 122 -18.78 -9.41 -6.85
CA VAL A 122 -17.69 -8.41 -6.90
C VAL A 122 -16.32 -9.10 -6.78
N ALA A 123 -16.17 -10.07 -5.89
CA ALA A 123 -14.95 -10.89 -5.77
C ALA A 123 -14.67 -11.68 -7.06
N PHE A 124 -15.69 -12.30 -7.63
CA PHE A 124 -15.57 -13.02 -8.90
C PHE A 124 -15.17 -12.11 -10.05
N GLY A 125 -15.84 -10.96 -10.20
CA GLY A 125 -15.55 -9.98 -11.23
C GLY A 125 -14.14 -9.39 -11.10
N SER A 126 -13.73 -9.03 -9.87
CA SER A 126 -12.39 -8.50 -9.63
C SER A 126 -11.31 -9.56 -9.88
N GLY A 127 -11.53 -10.80 -9.44
CA GLY A 127 -10.64 -11.93 -9.74
C GLY A 127 -10.52 -12.22 -11.23
N ALA A 128 -11.65 -12.23 -11.96
CA ALA A 128 -11.67 -12.42 -13.41
C ALA A 128 -10.93 -11.30 -14.15
N LEU A 129 -11.11 -10.04 -13.73
CA LEU A 129 -10.37 -8.90 -14.29
C LEU A 129 -8.87 -9.03 -14.03
N MET A 130 -8.45 -9.44 -12.83
CA MET A 130 -7.04 -9.68 -12.51
C MET A 130 -6.43 -10.82 -13.35
N LEU A 131 -7.18 -11.90 -13.58
CA LEU A 131 -6.75 -12.95 -14.51
C LEU A 131 -6.68 -12.44 -15.96
N GLY A 132 -7.60 -11.57 -16.37
CA GLY A 132 -7.50 -10.86 -17.66
C GLY A 132 -6.23 -10.00 -17.75
N MET A 133 -5.90 -9.25 -16.70
CA MET A 133 -4.67 -8.46 -16.61
C MET A 133 -3.40 -9.34 -16.63
N PHE A 134 -3.44 -10.54 -16.03
CA PHE A 134 -2.38 -11.54 -16.10
C PHE A 134 -2.14 -12.03 -17.54
N VAL A 135 -3.23 -12.37 -18.26
CA VAL A 135 -3.16 -12.82 -19.66
C VAL A 135 -2.59 -11.71 -20.57
N LEU A 136 -2.98 -10.46 -20.32
CA LEU A 136 -2.47 -9.28 -21.01
C LEU A 136 -1.06 -8.86 -20.56
N GLN A 137 -0.45 -9.57 -19.61
CA GLN A 137 0.87 -9.29 -19.03
C GLN A 137 1.01 -7.85 -18.51
N LEU A 138 -0.07 -7.31 -17.93
CA LEU A 138 -0.07 -5.96 -17.36
C LEU A 138 0.72 -5.84 -16.04
N GLY A 139 1.41 -6.91 -15.62
CA GLY A 139 2.34 -6.90 -14.48
C GLY A 139 3.36 -5.76 -14.52
N VAL A 140 3.73 -5.27 -15.72
CA VAL A 140 4.64 -4.12 -15.88
C VAL A 140 4.07 -2.84 -15.26
N LEU A 141 2.75 -2.68 -15.16
CA LEU A 141 2.13 -1.50 -14.56
C LEU A 141 2.46 -1.35 -13.06
N SER A 142 2.88 -2.44 -12.38
CA SER A 142 3.31 -2.36 -10.99
C SER A 142 4.50 -1.40 -10.79
N THR A 143 5.33 -1.22 -11.82
CA THR A 143 6.50 -0.32 -11.79
C THR A 143 6.12 1.16 -11.65
N PHE A 144 4.87 1.53 -11.94
CA PHE A 144 4.36 2.90 -11.78
C PHE A 144 3.80 3.17 -10.37
N LEU A 145 3.69 2.15 -9.51
CA LEU A 145 3.18 2.29 -8.16
C LEU A 145 4.32 2.66 -7.20
N SER A 146 4.46 3.96 -6.95
CA SER A 146 5.46 4.45 -6.00
C SER A 146 5.07 4.13 -4.54
N GLU A 147 6.06 3.84 -3.68
CA GLU A 147 5.86 3.64 -2.24
C GLU A 147 5.09 4.79 -1.55
N PRO A 148 5.33 6.09 -1.86
CA PRO A 148 4.57 7.19 -1.30
C PRO A 148 3.07 7.13 -1.61
N VAL A 149 2.68 6.68 -2.81
CA VAL A 149 1.27 6.53 -3.19
C VAL A 149 0.59 5.48 -2.32
N VAL A 150 1.28 4.37 -2.04
CA VAL A 150 0.75 3.30 -1.19
C VAL A 150 0.65 3.74 0.26
N LYS A 151 1.68 4.39 0.81
CA LYS A 151 1.64 4.98 2.15
C LYS A 151 0.50 5.99 2.31
N ALA A 152 0.29 6.85 1.31
CA ALA A 152 -0.81 7.81 1.30
C ALA A 152 -2.18 7.11 1.21
N LEU A 153 -2.31 6.10 0.35
CA LEU A 153 -3.54 5.32 0.17
C LEU A 153 -3.91 4.55 1.44
N THR A 154 -2.96 3.85 2.07
CA THR A 154 -3.19 3.10 3.31
C THR A 154 -3.49 4.04 4.49
N SER A 155 -2.83 5.20 4.57
CA SER A 155 -3.09 6.19 5.61
C SER A 155 -4.48 6.82 5.48
N GLY A 156 -4.85 7.26 4.28
CA GLY A 156 -6.20 7.80 4.01
C GLY A 156 -7.29 6.78 4.26
N ALA A 157 -7.04 5.52 3.91
CA ALA A 157 -7.91 4.41 4.21
C ALA A 157 -8.04 4.11 5.70
N ALA A 158 -6.94 4.09 6.45
CA ALA A 158 -6.96 3.87 7.89
C ALA A 158 -7.82 4.95 8.58
N LEU A 159 -7.69 6.21 8.16
CA LEU A 159 -8.56 7.30 8.63
C LEU A 159 -10.03 7.05 8.26
N HIS A 160 -10.32 6.62 7.03
CA HIS A 160 -11.68 6.30 6.59
C HIS A 160 -12.30 5.16 7.41
N VAL A 161 -11.52 4.13 7.70
CA VAL A 161 -11.94 2.98 8.51
C VAL A 161 -12.19 3.40 9.95
N LEU A 162 -11.30 4.19 10.56
CA LEU A 162 -11.48 4.74 11.90
C LEU A 162 -12.83 5.48 12.02
N LEU A 163 -13.09 6.41 11.11
CA LEU A 163 -14.34 7.19 11.10
C LEU A 163 -15.58 6.30 10.87
N SER A 164 -15.46 5.27 10.05
CA SER A 164 -16.56 4.32 9.76
C SER A 164 -16.89 3.40 10.95
N GLN A 165 -15.95 3.21 11.88
CA GLN A 165 -16.14 2.36 13.07
C GLN A 165 -16.66 3.13 14.29
N LEU A 166 -16.57 4.47 14.29
CA LEU A 166 -17.07 5.30 15.40
C LEU A 166 -18.56 5.09 15.74
N PRO A 167 -19.50 4.93 14.77
CA PRO A 167 -20.88 4.65 15.11
C PRO A 167 -21.03 3.36 15.93
N SER A 168 -20.31 2.29 15.58
CA SER A 168 -20.32 1.02 16.30
C SER A 168 -19.74 1.12 17.70
N LEU A 169 -18.72 1.97 17.92
CA LEU A 169 -18.18 2.22 19.27
C LEU A 169 -19.17 2.92 20.20
N LEU A 170 -20.00 3.81 19.64
CA LEU A 170 -21.01 4.58 20.36
C LEU A 170 -22.35 3.85 20.49
N GLY A 171 -22.48 2.66 19.88
CA GLY A 171 -23.75 1.91 19.82
C GLY A 171 -24.80 2.53 18.91
N LEU A 172 -24.39 3.37 17.95
CA LEU A 172 -25.27 4.10 17.04
C LEU A 172 -25.48 3.33 15.73
N SER A 173 -26.74 2.98 15.43
CA SER A 173 -27.13 2.44 14.13
C SER A 173 -27.38 3.59 13.14
N LEU A 174 -26.33 4.04 12.45
CA LEU A 174 -26.42 5.09 11.45
C LEU A 174 -26.41 4.50 10.04
N PRO A 175 -27.26 5.01 9.12
CA PRO A 175 -27.19 4.61 7.72
C PRO A 175 -25.85 5.06 7.13
N ARG A 176 -25.18 4.14 6.44
CA ARG A 176 -23.89 4.45 5.83
C ARG A 176 -24.06 5.46 4.70
N GLN A 177 -23.19 6.46 4.68
CA GLN A 177 -23.17 7.50 3.67
C GLN A 177 -22.32 7.07 2.48
N ILE A 178 -22.87 7.11 1.28
CA ILE A 178 -22.20 6.72 0.03
C ILE A 178 -21.90 7.97 -0.82
N GLY A 179 -20.78 7.95 -1.54
CA GLY A 179 -20.43 8.97 -2.54
C GLY A 179 -19.34 9.96 -2.11
N CYS A 180 -19.16 11.02 -2.89
CA CYS A 180 -18.17 12.06 -2.59
C CYS A 180 -18.49 12.75 -1.26
N PHE A 181 -17.45 13.06 -0.49
CA PHE A 181 -17.54 13.62 0.87
C PHE A 181 -18.32 12.74 1.87
N SER A 182 -18.44 11.42 1.62
CA SER A 182 -19.08 10.47 2.53
C SER A 182 -18.53 10.58 3.96
N LEU A 183 -17.21 10.77 4.12
CA LEU A 183 -16.57 10.94 5.42
C LEU A 183 -17.13 12.11 6.22
N PHE A 184 -17.27 13.27 5.58
CA PHE A 184 -17.80 14.46 6.24
C PHE A 184 -19.28 14.31 6.57
N LYS A 185 -20.05 13.65 5.69
CA LYS A 185 -21.46 13.32 5.96
C LYS A 185 -21.59 12.35 7.14
N THR A 186 -20.77 11.29 7.19
CA THR A 186 -20.74 10.34 8.31
C THR A 186 -20.37 11.04 9.62
N LEU A 187 -19.39 11.94 9.58
CA LEU A 187 -19.01 12.72 10.76
C LEU A 187 -20.14 13.67 11.21
N ALA A 188 -20.79 14.37 10.28
CA ALA A 188 -21.93 15.23 10.59
C ALA A 188 -23.09 14.42 11.21
N SER A 189 -23.45 13.28 10.60
CA SER A 189 -24.46 12.37 11.15
C SER A 189 -24.08 11.86 12.54
N LEU A 190 -22.81 11.52 12.76
CA LEU A 190 -22.31 11.08 14.06
C LEU A 190 -22.41 12.19 15.12
N LEU A 191 -22.02 13.42 14.79
CA LEU A 191 -22.12 14.56 15.70
C LEU A 191 -23.58 14.87 16.08
N THR A 192 -24.50 14.77 15.12
CA THR A 192 -25.94 14.97 15.39
C THR A 192 -26.57 13.84 16.21
N ALA A 193 -26.08 12.61 16.06
CA ALA A 193 -26.58 11.43 16.76
C ALA A 193 -25.88 11.15 18.09
N LEU A 194 -24.82 11.89 18.41
CA LEU A 194 -24.04 11.73 19.64
C LEU A 194 -24.90 11.68 20.92
N PRO A 195 -25.96 12.50 21.09
CA PRO A 195 -26.82 12.43 22.28
C PRO A 195 -27.61 11.11 22.42
N ARG A 196 -27.73 10.31 21.35
CA ARG A 196 -28.43 9.02 21.33
C ARG A 196 -27.49 7.84 21.58
N SER A 197 -26.22 8.09 21.92
CA SER A 197 -25.23 7.04 22.16
C SER A 197 -25.63 6.14 23.32
N SER A 198 -25.40 4.83 23.19
CA SER A 198 -25.67 3.88 24.28
C SER A 198 -24.53 3.91 25.31
N PRO A 199 -24.80 4.20 26.60
CA PRO A 199 -23.76 4.21 27.63
C PRO A 199 -23.15 2.81 27.85
N ALA A 200 -23.91 1.73 27.58
CA ALA A 200 -23.40 0.37 27.70
C ALA A 200 -22.34 0.08 26.62
N GLU A 201 -22.60 0.46 25.37
CA GLU A 201 -21.63 0.27 24.27
C GLU A 201 -20.39 1.17 24.44
N LEU A 202 -20.58 2.39 24.95
CA LEU A 202 -19.48 3.30 25.27
C LEU A 202 -18.58 2.73 26.37
N THR A 203 -19.15 2.13 27.42
CA THR A 203 -18.36 1.50 28.49
C THR A 203 -17.64 0.25 28.00
N ILE A 204 -18.29 -0.60 27.19
CA ILE A 204 -17.66 -1.77 26.56
C ILE A 204 -16.50 -1.34 25.64
N SER A 205 -16.71 -0.33 24.78
CA SER A 205 -15.66 0.17 23.89
C SER A 205 -14.50 0.82 24.64
N ALA A 206 -14.77 1.63 25.67
CA ALA A 206 -13.74 2.23 26.51
C ALA A 206 -12.93 1.17 27.27
N LEU A 207 -13.58 0.19 27.90
CA LEU A 207 -12.90 -0.89 28.62
C LEU A 207 -12.08 -1.79 27.69
N SER A 208 -12.62 -2.11 26.51
CA SER A 208 -11.90 -2.92 25.52
C SER A 208 -10.68 -2.21 24.96
N LEU A 209 -10.75 -0.91 24.67
CA LEU A 209 -9.57 -0.11 24.29
C LEU A 209 -8.56 0.02 25.45
N ALA A 210 -9.05 0.26 26.67
CA ALA A 210 -8.22 0.36 27.87
C ALA A 210 -7.50 -0.97 28.21
N LEU A 211 -8.05 -2.12 27.81
CA LEU A 211 -7.38 -3.41 27.91
C LEU A 211 -6.42 -3.65 26.74
N LEU A 212 -6.87 -3.40 25.50
CA LEU A 212 -6.14 -3.80 24.30
C LEU A 212 -4.91 -2.92 24.01
N VAL A 213 -5.01 -1.60 24.25
CA VAL A 213 -3.91 -0.66 23.98
C VAL A 213 -2.70 -0.94 24.89
N PRO A 214 -2.84 -1.07 26.22
CA PRO A 214 -1.72 -1.41 27.09
C PRO A 214 -1.13 -2.78 26.80
N VAL A 215 -1.95 -3.80 26.49
CA VAL A 215 -1.44 -5.13 26.12
C VAL A 215 -0.56 -5.05 24.87
N LYS A 216 -0.97 -4.28 23.86
CA LYS A 216 -0.14 -4.05 22.66
C LYS A 216 1.14 -3.28 22.98
N GLU A 217 1.06 -2.25 23.81
CA GLU A 217 2.24 -1.48 24.21
C GLU A 217 3.22 -2.31 25.04
N LEU A 218 2.70 -3.15 25.95
CA LEU A 218 3.49 -4.06 26.76
C LEU A 218 4.19 -5.11 25.90
N ASN A 219 3.48 -5.69 24.92
CA ASN A 219 4.06 -6.63 23.95
C ASN A 219 5.22 -5.99 23.16
N VAL A 220 5.12 -4.71 22.79
CA VAL A 220 6.21 -3.99 22.12
C VAL A 220 7.36 -3.69 23.09
N ARG A 221 7.05 -3.21 24.30
CA ARG A 221 8.06 -2.76 25.27
C ARG A 221 8.85 -3.91 25.90
N PHE A 222 8.22 -5.06 26.10
CA PHE A 222 8.83 -6.24 26.71
C PHE A 222 9.07 -7.37 25.71
N ARG A 223 9.20 -7.03 24.42
CA ARG A 223 9.47 -7.99 23.34
C ARG A 223 10.69 -8.88 23.61
N ASP A 224 11.70 -8.36 24.30
CA ASP A 224 12.91 -9.10 24.64
C ASP A 224 12.75 -10.05 25.84
N ARG A 225 11.72 -9.85 26.67
CA ARG A 225 11.47 -10.62 27.91
C ARG A 225 10.35 -11.64 27.76
N LEU A 226 9.40 -11.39 26.87
CA LEU A 226 8.27 -12.28 26.61
C LEU A 226 8.61 -13.14 25.38
N PRO A 227 8.85 -14.46 25.55
CA PRO A 227 9.14 -15.34 24.43
C PRO A 227 7.94 -15.49 23.47
N THR A 228 6.74 -15.11 23.93
CA THR A 228 5.49 -15.21 23.18
C THR A 228 4.68 -13.92 23.30
N PRO A 229 4.33 -13.23 22.19
CA PRO A 229 3.44 -12.08 22.25
C PRO A 229 2.05 -12.52 22.72
N ILE A 230 1.45 -11.75 23.63
CA ILE A 230 0.13 -12.05 24.17
C ILE A 230 -0.92 -11.81 23.09
N PRO A 231 -1.78 -12.79 22.73
CA PRO A 231 -2.84 -12.61 21.72
C PRO A 231 -4.01 -11.80 22.29
N GLY A 232 -3.77 -10.50 22.47
CA GLY A 232 -4.70 -9.58 23.15
C GLY A 232 -6.09 -9.53 22.52
N GLU A 233 -6.19 -9.66 21.19
CA GLU A 233 -7.48 -9.68 20.48
C GLU A 233 -8.32 -10.90 20.84
N VAL A 234 -7.70 -12.09 20.89
CA VAL A 234 -8.40 -13.35 21.20
C VAL A 234 -8.87 -13.32 22.65
N VAL A 235 -8.00 -12.90 23.57
CA VAL A 235 -8.32 -12.79 25.00
C VAL A 235 -9.46 -11.79 25.21
N LEU A 236 -9.41 -10.65 24.54
CA LEU A 236 -10.47 -9.64 24.60
C LEU A 236 -11.81 -10.20 24.09
N VAL A 237 -11.82 -10.89 22.94
CA VAL A 237 -13.04 -11.50 22.39
C VAL A 237 -13.63 -12.51 23.36
N LEU A 238 -12.81 -13.42 23.92
CA LEU A 238 -13.27 -14.42 24.87
C LEU A 238 -13.82 -13.78 26.15
N LEU A 239 -13.10 -12.82 26.73
CA LEU A 239 -13.54 -12.09 27.92
C LEU A 239 -14.85 -11.34 27.66
N ALA A 240 -14.94 -10.61 26.55
CA ALA A 240 -16.13 -9.85 26.20
C ALA A 240 -17.34 -10.77 25.97
N SER A 241 -17.17 -11.89 25.25
CA SER A 241 -18.24 -12.87 25.04
C SER A 241 -18.72 -13.48 26.36
N VAL A 242 -17.80 -13.86 27.27
CA VAL A 242 -18.15 -14.43 28.58
C VAL A 242 -18.83 -13.41 29.47
N LEU A 243 -18.35 -12.16 29.51
CA LEU A 243 -18.97 -11.09 30.28
C LEU A 243 -20.36 -10.74 29.74
N CYS A 244 -20.53 -10.69 28.42
CA CYS A 244 -21.82 -10.42 27.80
C CYS A 244 -22.84 -11.52 28.10
N PHE A 245 -22.40 -12.79 28.03
CA PHE A 245 -23.20 -13.95 28.38
C PHE A 245 -23.61 -13.95 29.87
N THR A 246 -22.65 -13.82 30.78
CA THR A 246 -22.89 -13.89 32.23
C THR A 246 -23.70 -12.71 32.75
N SER A 247 -23.46 -11.51 32.22
CA SER A 247 -24.13 -10.30 32.68
C SER A 247 -25.47 -10.04 31.96
N SER A 248 -25.83 -10.87 30.98
CA SER A 248 -27.02 -10.70 30.12
C SER A 248 -27.14 -9.27 29.57
N VAL A 249 -26.00 -8.67 29.22
CA VAL A 249 -25.91 -7.26 28.82
C VAL A 249 -26.66 -7.01 27.51
N ASP A 250 -26.63 -8.01 26.62
CA ASP A 250 -27.39 -8.01 25.36
C ASP A 250 -28.89 -7.75 25.60
N THR A 251 -29.53 -8.51 26.49
CA THR A 251 -30.97 -8.38 26.76
C THR A 251 -31.32 -7.16 27.60
N ARG A 252 -30.43 -6.74 28.51
CA ARG A 252 -30.68 -5.63 29.44
C ARG A 252 -30.46 -4.26 28.81
N TYR A 253 -29.46 -4.12 27.95
CA TYR A 253 -29.03 -2.82 27.41
C TYR A 253 -29.14 -2.75 25.88
N GLN A 254 -29.70 -3.77 25.23
CA GLN A 254 -29.85 -3.83 23.76
C GLN A 254 -28.52 -3.61 23.03
N VAL A 255 -27.44 -4.18 23.58
CA VAL A 255 -26.11 -4.15 22.99
C VAL A 255 -26.11 -4.92 21.67
N GLN A 256 -25.44 -4.38 20.65
CA GLN A 256 -25.45 -4.99 19.33
C GLN A 256 -24.47 -6.17 19.29
N ILE A 257 -24.98 -7.40 19.40
CA ILE A 257 -24.17 -8.61 19.27
C ILE A 257 -24.02 -9.08 17.81
N VAL A 258 -23.05 -9.95 17.56
CA VAL A 258 -22.81 -10.59 16.25
C VAL A 258 -23.95 -11.54 15.87
N GLY A 259 -24.48 -12.31 16.82
CA GLY A 259 -25.60 -13.22 16.59
C GLY A 259 -25.18 -14.59 16.03
N LEU A 260 -26.12 -15.30 15.39
CA LEU A 260 -25.91 -16.66 14.90
C LEU A 260 -24.89 -16.70 13.75
N LEU A 261 -23.79 -17.44 13.93
CA LEU A 261 -22.88 -17.80 12.83
C LEU A 261 -23.24 -19.21 12.35
N PRO A 262 -23.49 -19.42 11.05
CA PRO A 262 -23.66 -20.77 10.51
C PRO A 262 -22.37 -21.56 10.74
N GLY A 263 -22.50 -22.72 11.37
CA GLY A 263 -21.37 -23.64 11.57
C GLY A 263 -21.02 -24.37 10.27
N GLY A 264 -19.73 -24.56 10.03
CA GLY A 264 -19.22 -25.33 8.89
C GLY A 264 -18.81 -24.48 7.69
N PHE A 265 -18.58 -25.15 6.56
CA PHE A 265 -18.19 -24.50 5.30
C PHE A 265 -19.41 -24.10 4.47
N PRO A 266 -19.34 -22.95 3.76
CA PRO A 266 -20.40 -22.55 2.85
C PRO A 266 -20.43 -23.52 1.65
N GLN A 267 -21.63 -23.80 1.15
CA GLN A 267 -21.77 -24.57 -0.09
C GLN A 267 -21.21 -23.74 -1.25
N PRO A 268 -20.46 -24.36 -2.18
CA PRO A 268 -19.96 -23.65 -3.34
C PRO A 268 -21.14 -23.19 -4.20
N LEU A 269 -21.28 -21.88 -4.39
CA LEU A 269 -22.33 -21.24 -5.15
C LEU A 269 -21.69 -20.34 -6.21
N LEU A 270 -22.08 -20.54 -7.47
CA LEU A 270 -21.66 -19.63 -8.54
C LEU A 270 -22.40 -18.28 -8.37
N PRO A 271 -21.69 -17.14 -8.34
CA PRO A 271 -22.33 -15.84 -8.25
C PRO A 271 -23.20 -15.60 -9.49
N ASN A 272 -24.31 -14.86 -9.32
CA ASN A 272 -25.24 -14.60 -10.40
C ASN A 272 -24.58 -13.79 -11.52
N LEU A 273 -24.24 -14.45 -12.62
CA LEU A 273 -23.56 -13.85 -13.77
C LEU A 273 -24.38 -12.75 -14.46
N ALA A 274 -25.70 -12.69 -14.23
CA ALA A 274 -26.56 -11.64 -14.78
C ALA A 274 -26.25 -10.25 -14.19
N GLU A 275 -25.78 -10.18 -12.94
CA GLU A 275 -25.41 -8.91 -12.30
C GLU A 275 -23.96 -8.49 -12.62
N LEU A 276 -23.17 -9.39 -13.22
CA LEU A 276 -21.74 -9.15 -13.51
C LEU A 276 -21.50 -7.86 -14.33
N PRO A 277 -22.27 -7.53 -15.39
CA PRO A 277 -22.06 -6.29 -16.14
C PRO A 277 -22.29 -5.03 -15.29
N ARG A 278 -23.23 -5.08 -14.34
CA ARG A 278 -23.53 -3.96 -13.43
C ARG A 278 -22.45 -3.79 -12.36
N ILE A 279 -21.86 -4.90 -11.94
CA ILE A 279 -20.79 -4.96 -10.94
C ILE A 279 -19.40 -4.70 -11.57
N LEU A 280 -19.26 -4.80 -12.89
CA LEU A 280 -17.99 -4.61 -13.58
C LEU A 280 -17.36 -3.24 -13.28
N ALA A 281 -18.19 -2.20 -13.18
CA ALA A 281 -17.76 -0.85 -12.86
C ALA A 281 -17.17 -0.72 -11.44
N ASP A 282 -17.65 -1.50 -10.47
CA ASP A 282 -17.10 -1.53 -9.11
C ASP A 282 -15.90 -2.47 -8.99
N SER A 283 -15.95 -3.59 -9.70
CA SER A 283 -14.92 -4.63 -9.60
C SER A 283 -13.58 -4.23 -10.23
N LEU A 284 -13.57 -3.33 -11.23
CA LEU A 284 -12.34 -2.83 -11.83
C LEU A 284 -11.49 -1.98 -10.87
N PRO A 285 -12.02 -0.92 -10.21
CA PRO A 285 -11.29 -0.22 -9.16
C PRO A 285 -10.83 -1.14 -8.02
N ILE A 286 -11.68 -2.09 -7.60
CA ILE A 286 -11.35 -3.08 -6.56
C ILE A 286 -10.17 -3.96 -6.99
N ALA A 287 -10.16 -4.45 -8.23
CA ALA A 287 -9.06 -5.25 -8.78
C ALA A 287 -7.75 -4.45 -8.85
N LEU A 288 -7.82 -3.20 -9.33
CA LEU A 288 -6.64 -2.33 -9.43
C LEU A 288 -6.07 -1.99 -8.05
N VAL A 289 -6.92 -1.65 -7.08
CA VAL A 289 -6.49 -1.34 -5.70
C VAL A 289 -5.94 -2.58 -5.00
N SER A 290 -6.60 -3.74 -5.15
CA SER A 290 -6.14 -5.02 -4.59
C SER A 290 -4.74 -5.36 -5.11
N PHE A 291 -4.54 -5.31 -6.43
CA PHE A 291 -3.23 -5.52 -7.03
C PHE A 291 -2.22 -4.49 -6.57
N ALA A 292 -2.58 -3.20 -6.59
CA ALA A 292 -1.64 -2.13 -6.33
C ALA A 292 -1.07 -2.18 -4.92
N VAL A 293 -1.93 -2.41 -3.92
CA VAL A 293 -1.52 -2.55 -2.52
C VAL A 293 -0.68 -3.81 -2.35
N SER A 294 -1.09 -4.93 -2.94
CA SER A 294 -0.33 -6.18 -2.84
C SER A 294 1.06 -6.06 -3.48
N ALA A 295 1.14 -5.65 -4.75
CA ALA A 295 2.39 -5.56 -5.50
C ALA A 295 3.40 -4.63 -4.81
N SER A 296 2.91 -3.52 -4.24
CA SER A 296 3.76 -2.57 -3.51
C SER A 296 4.24 -3.10 -2.16
N LEU A 297 3.37 -3.78 -1.39
CA LEU A 297 3.79 -4.44 -0.15
C LEU A 297 4.78 -5.54 -0.43
N ALA A 298 4.56 -6.28 -1.51
CA ALA A 298 5.44 -7.32 -1.98
C ALA A 298 6.81 -6.71 -2.32
N SER A 299 6.89 -5.65 -3.14
CA SER A 299 8.15 -5.01 -3.54
C SER A 299 8.94 -4.46 -2.36
N ILE A 300 8.29 -3.78 -1.41
CA ILE A 300 8.93 -3.27 -0.18
C ILE A 300 9.65 -4.40 0.58
N HIS A 301 9.00 -5.56 0.70
CA HIS A 301 9.59 -6.72 1.37
C HIS A 301 10.64 -7.43 0.51
N ALA A 302 10.47 -7.43 -0.81
CA ALA A 302 11.43 -7.93 -1.79
C ALA A 302 12.77 -7.21 -1.64
N ASP A 303 12.72 -5.87 -1.61
CA ASP A 303 13.88 -5.00 -1.44
C ASP A 303 14.50 -5.18 -0.06
N LYS A 304 13.68 -5.18 1.00
CA LYS A 304 14.15 -5.37 2.39
C LYS A 304 14.87 -6.70 2.63
N TYR A 305 14.45 -7.78 1.97
CA TYR A 305 15.01 -9.12 2.17
C TYR A 305 15.76 -9.66 0.96
N SER A 306 16.10 -8.80 0.00
CA SER A 306 16.90 -9.11 -1.20
C SER A 306 16.40 -10.33 -1.98
N TYR A 307 15.10 -10.39 -2.26
CA TYR A 307 14.51 -11.36 -3.20
C TYR A 307 13.74 -10.64 -4.31
N THR A 308 13.46 -11.33 -5.41
CA THR A 308 12.72 -10.77 -6.55
C THR A 308 11.26 -11.22 -6.52
N ILE A 309 10.38 -10.38 -7.07
CA ILE A 309 8.94 -10.64 -7.16
C ILE A 309 8.51 -10.54 -8.61
N ASP A 310 7.72 -11.52 -9.05
CA ASP A 310 7.12 -11.50 -10.38
C ASP A 310 5.73 -10.86 -10.27
N SER A 311 5.63 -9.61 -10.72
CA SER A 311 4.38 -8.84 -10.69
C SER A 311 3.26 -9.48 -11.53
N ASN A 312 3.59 -10.23 -12.59
CA ASN A 312 2.55 -10.90 -13.37
C ASN A 312 2.01 -12.12 -12.63
N GLN A 313 2.90 -12.88 -11.96
CA GLN A 313 2.47 -13.99 -11.11
C GLN A 313 1.60 -13.52 -9.93
N GLU A 314 1.81 -12.30 -9.42
CA GLU A 314 0.94 -11.69 -8.41
C GLU A 314 -0.49 -11.44 -8.94
N PHE A 315 -0.65 -11.04 -10.21
CA PHE A 315 -2.00 -10.98 -10.83
C PHE A 315 -2.66 -12.35 -10.88
N LEU A 316 -1.91 -13.41 -11.24
CA LEU A 316 -2.44 -14.77 -11.24
C LEU A 316 -2.83 -15.22 -9.82
N ALA A 317 -1.97 -15.00 -8.83
CA ALA A 317 -2.20 -15.44 -7.46
C ALA A 317 -3.43 -14.78 -6.83
N HIS A 318 -3.56 -13.47 -6.96
CA HIS A 318 -4.73 -12.72 -6.45
C HIS A 318 -5.98 -12.87 -7.31
N GLY A 319 -5.82 -13.00 -8.62
CA GLY A 319 -6.93 -13.28 -9.53
C GLY A 319 -7.56 -14.63 -9.24
N ALA A 320 -6.74 -15.67 -9.10
CA ALA A 320 -7.19 -17.00 -8.71
C ALA A 320 -7.73 -17.04 -7.29
N SER A 321 -7.10 -16.34 -6.33
CA SER A 321 -7.58 -16.30 -4.94
C SER A 321 -8.97 -15.69 -4.84
N ASN A 322 -9.22 -14.55 -5.49
CA ASN A 322 -10.53 -13.89 -5.51
C ASN A 322 -11.56 -14.68 -6.31
N LEU A 323 -11.21 -15.21 -7.48
CA LEU A 323 -12.14 -15.96 -8.32
C LEU A 323 -12.58 -17.27 -7.65
N ILE A 324 -11.66 -18.10 -7.16
CA ILE A 324 -12.01 -19.38 -6.55
C ILE A 324 -12.69 -19.18 -5.20
N SER A 325 -12.23 -18.23 -4.36
CA SER A 325 -12.87 -17.97 -3.07
C SER A 325 -14.28 -17.38 -3.19
N SER A 326 -14.58 -16.66 -4.28
CA SER A 326 -15.94 -16.15 -4.54
C SER A 326 -16.97 -17.27 -4.69
N LEU A 327 -16.57 -18.47 -5.14
CA LEU A 327 -17.45 -19.64 -5.18
C LEU A 327 -17.87 -20.07 -3.77
N PHE A 328 -17.05 -19.79 -2.76
CA PHE A 328 -17.35 -20.02 -1.35
C PHE A 328 -17.93 -18.77 -0.68
N SER A 329 -18.56 -17.88 -1.44
CA SER A 329 -19.21 -16.65 -0.97
C SER A 329 -18.26 -15.67 -0.26
N CYS A 330 -16.97 -15.70 -0.57
CA CYS A 330 -16.01 -14.72 -0.04
C CYS A 330 -16.10 -13.39 -0.80
N PHE A 331 -15.78 -12.30 -0.11
CA PHE A 331 -15.67 -10.97 -0.72
C PHE A 331 -14.20 -10.68 -1.11
N PRO A 332 -13.91 -9.61 -1.89
CA PRO A 332 -12.56 -9.34 -2.37
C PRO A 332 -11.50 -9.27 -1.26
N ASN A 333 -10.39 -9.96 -1.48
CA ASN A 333 -9.25 -10.03 -0.58
C ASN A 333 -8.03 -9.29 -1.15
N SER A 334 -7.08 -8.95 -0.28
CA SER A 334 -5.77 -8.38 -0.65
C SER A 334 -4.76 -8.63 0.47
N ALA A 335 -3.49 -8.38 0.20
CA ALA A 335 -2.49 -8.22 1.24
C ALA A 335 -2.76 -6.99 2.10
N THR A 336 -2.43 -7.09 3.39
CA THR A 336 -2.49 -5.95 4.31
C THR A 336 -1.14 -5.72 4.98
N LEU A 337 -0.81 -4.45 5.19
CA LEU A 337 0.44 -4.06 5.85
C LEU A 337 0.52 -4.59 7.29
N ALA A 338 -0.58 -4.49 8.05
CA ALA A 338 -0.59 -4.89 9.46
C ALA A 338 -0.33 -6.39 9.65
N THR A 339 -1.02 -7.27 8.90
CA THR A 339 -0.82 -8.72 9.03
C THR A 339 0.53 -9.17 8.47
N THR A 340 1.00 -8.53 7.39
CA THR A 340 2.32 -8.77 6.81
C THR A 340 3.43 -8.39 7.79
N ASN A 341 3.33 -7.22 8.43
CA ASN A 341 4.32 -6.80 9.42
C ASN A 341 4.31 -7.69 10.66
N LEU A 342 3.14 -8.11 11.15
CA LEU A 342 3.05 -9.07 12.26
C LEU A 342 3.70 -10.41 11.92
N LEU A 343 3.48 -10.91 10.70
CA LEU A 343 4.12 -12.13 10.20
C LEU A 343 5.65 -11.99 10.13
N VAL A 344 6.13 -10.88 9.60
CA VAL A 344 7.56 -10.58 9.49
C VAL A 344 8.21 -10.43 10.86
N ASP A 345 7.53 -9.74 11.79
CA ASP A 345 7.95 -9.54 13.16
C ASP A 345 8.00 -10.85 13.96
N ALA A 346 7.10 -11.78 13.67
CA ALA A 346 7.12 -13.14 14.19
C ALA A 346 8.24 -14.00 13.60
N GLY A 347 9.02 -13.47 12.64
CA GLY A 347 10.12 -14.19 11.98
C GLY A 347 9.65 -15.11 10.86
N GLY A 348 8.44 -14.92 10.33
CA GLY A 348 7.91 -15.66 9.19
C GLY A 348 8.75 -15.42 7.94
N LYS A 349 9.36 -16.48 7.38
CA LYS A 349 10.26 -16.41 6.21
C LYS A 349 9.69 -17.10 4.96
N THR A 350 8.58 -17.81 5.11
CA THR A 350 8.01 -18.69 4.08
C THR A 350 6.49 -18.58 4.06
N GLN A 351 5.88 -18.90 2.92
CA GLN A 351 4.42 -18.93 2.74
C GLN A 351 3.73 -20.06 3.52
N LEU A 352 4.50 -20.99 4.12
CA LEU A 352 3.98 -21.97 5.07
C LEU A 352 3.25 -21.31 6.24
N ALA A 353 3.67 -20.11 6.64
CA ALA A 353 2.98 -19.31 7.64
C ALA A 353 1.51 -19.05 7.28
N GLY A 354 1.21 -18.80 6.01
CA GLY A 354 -0.16 -18.64 5.51
C GLY A 354 -0.96 -19.92 5.68
N LEU A 355 -0.38 -21.09 5.37
CA LEU A 355 -1.04 -22.39 5.58
C LEU A 355 -1.32 -22.67 7.06
N PHE A 356 -0.36 -22.39 7.95
CA PHE A 356 -0.60 -22.51 9.40
C PHE A 356 -1.72 -21.58 9.85
N SER A 357 -1.77 -20.35 9.33
CA SER A 357 -2.88 -19.43 9.57
C SER A 357 -4.21 -20.01 9.12
N CYS A 358 -4.29 -20.63 7.94
CA CYS A 358 -5.50 -21.31 7.47
C CYS A 358 -5.94 -22.43 8.43
N THR A 359 -5.01 -23.24 8.95
CA THR A 359 -5.33 -24.28 9.94
C THR A 359 -5.89 -23.68 11.23
N VAL A 360 -5.34 -22.56 11.72
CA VAL A 360 -5.86 -21.87 12.91
C VAL A 360 -7.26 -21.31 12.63
N VAL A 361 -7.48 -20.65 11.49
CA VAL A 361 -8.79 -20.11 11.09
C VAL A 361 -9.82 -21.23 10.96
N LEU A 362 -9.42 -22.38 10.41
CA LEU A 362 -10.28 -23.55 10.30
C LEU A 362 -10.70 -24.07 11.69
N SER A 363 -9.77 -24.17 12.63
CA SER A 363 -10.07 -24.55 14.02
C SER A 363 -11.03 -23.54 14.68
N VAL A 364 -10.83 -22.24 14.45
CA VAL A 364 -11.71 -21.17 14.95
C VAL A 364 -13.12 -21.28 14.34
N LEU A 365 -13.22 -21.52 13.03
CA LEU A 365 -14.50 -21.70 12.32
C LEU A 365 -15.29 -22.91 12.85
N LEU A 366 -14.61 -24.02 13.11
CA LEU A 366 -15.26 -25.27 13.52
C LEU A 366 -15.62 -25.30 15.02
N TRP A 367 -14.75 -24.75 15.90
CA TRP A 367 -14.90 -24.93 17.35
C TRP A 367 -15.30 -23.66 18.10
N LEU A 368 -14.90 -22.47 17.63
CA LEU A 368 -15.18 -21.21 18.32
C LEU A 368 -16.46 -20.52 17.84
N GLY A 369 -17.13 -21.03 16.80
CA GLY A 369 -18.39 -20.49 16.28
C GLY A 369 -19.40 -20.07 17.36
N PRO A 370 -19.74 -20.94 18.33
CA PRO A 370 -20.70 -20.59 19.40
C PRO A 370 -20.25 -19.44 20.30
N PHE A 371 -18.95 -19.28 20.53
CA PHE A 371 -18.41 -18.21 21.39
C PHE A 371 -18.56 -16.82 20.76
N PHE A 372 -18.68 -16.73 19.44
CA PHE A 372 -18.88 -15.46 18.74
C PHE A 372 -20.32 -14.95 18.83
N TYR A 373 -21.29 -15.77 19.24
CA TYR A 373 -22.69 -15.37 19.31
C TYR A 373 -22.90 -14.12 20.18
N TYR A 374 -22.33 -14.13 21.39
CA TYR A 374 -22.48 -13.06 22.39
C TYR A 374 -21.46 -11.92 22.23
N LEU A 375 -20.66 -11.92 21.15
CA LEU A 375 -19.62 -10.91 20.96
C LEU A 375 -20.24 -9.54 20.62
N PRO A 376 -19.99 -8.47 21.39
CA PRO A 376 -20.45 -7.14 21.04
C PRO A 376 -19.73 -6.59 19.81
N LYS A 377 -20.47 -5.96 18.89
CA LYS A 377 -19.90 -5.30 17.70
C LYS A 377 -18.95 -4.17 18.06
N ALA A 378 -19.15 -3.48 19.18
CA ALA A 378 -18.22 -2.47 19.68
C ALA A 378 -16.81 -3.04 19.92
N VAL A 379 -16.70 -4.29 20.40
CA VAL A 379 -15.40 -4.96 20.60
C VAL A 379 -14.70 -5.21 19.27
N LEU A 380 -15.43 -5.63 18.24
CA LEU A 380 -14.89 -5.78 16.87
C LEU A 380 -14.38 -4.44 16.32
N ALA A 381 -15.12 -3.36 16.54
CA ALA A 381 -14.71 -2.00 16.16
C ALA A 381 -13.43 -1.57 16.89
N CYS A 382 -13.32 -1.83 18.20
CA CYS A 382 -12.11 -1.56 18.99
C CYS A 382 -10.90 -2.34 18.48
N ILE A 383 -11.08 -3.62 18.17
CA ILE A 383 -10.02 -4.47 17.61
C ILE A 383 -9.52 -3.89 16.28
N ASN A 384 -10.44 -3.48 15.40
CA ASN A 384 -10.09 -2.87 14.12
C ASN A 384 -9.29 -1.56 14.30
N ILE A 385 -9.78 -0.65 15.15
CA ILE A 385 -9.10 0.63 15.44
C ILE A 385 -7.71 0.41 16.02
N SER A 386 -7.57 -0.51 16.96
CA SER A 386 -6.27 -0.84 17.56
C SER A 386 -5.27 -1.40 16.55
N SER A 387 -5.75 -2.13 15.53
CA SER A 387 -4.93 -2.72 14.48
C SER A 387 -4.46 -1.68 13.46
N MET A 388 -5.21 -0.59 13.29
CA MET A 388 -4.80 0.53 12.41
C MET A 388 -3.74 1.44 13.03
N ARG A 389 -3.42 1.30 14.33
CA ARG A 389 -2.39 2.10 15.01
C ARG A 389 -1.06 2.11 14.26
N GLN A 390 -0.62 0.95 13.76
CA GLN A 390 0.66 0.84 13.03
C GLN A 390 0.66 1.66 11.73
N VAL A 391 -0.49 1.75 11.04
CA VAL A 391 -0.64 2.57 9.83
C VAL A 391 -0.66 4.05 10.19
N PHE A 392 -1.35 4.43 11.27
CA PHE A 392 -1.34 5.82 11.75
C PHE A 392 0.04 6.31 12.19
N CYS A 393 0.89 5.42 12.73
CA CYS A 393 2.28 5.78 13.01
C CYS A 393 3.06 6.16 11.74
N GLN A 394 2.75 5.59 10.56
CA GLN A 394 3.37 6.00 9.30
C GLN A 394 3.02 7.44 8.91
N MET A 395 1.86 7.96 9.36
CA MET A 395 1.50 9.37 9.14
C MET A 395 2.42 10.34 9.88
N GLN A 396 3.12 9.88 10.93
CA GLN A 396 4.13 10.70 11.61
C GLN A 396 5.40 10.90 10.77
N GLU A 397 5.60 10.11 9.70
CA GLU A 397 6.67 10.33 8.72
C GLU A 397 6.33 11.47 7.73
N LEU A 398 5.04 11.83 7.57
CA LEU A 398 4.61 12.86 6.60
C LEU A 398 5.27 14.23 6.81
N PRO A 399 5.42 14.76 8.04
CA PRO A 399 6.14 16.01 8.27
C PRO A 399 7.62 15.92 7.87
N GLN A 400 8.25 14.75 8.07
CA GLN A 400 9.64 14.52 7.66
C GLN A 400 9.75 14.48 6.14
N LEU A 401 8.86 13.76 5.44
CA LEU A 401 8.79 13.74 3.97
C LEU A 401 8.55 15.14 3.36
N TRP A 402 7.71 15.96 4.01
CA TRP A 402 7.49 17.34 3.60
C TRP A 402 8.76 18.18 3.70
N HIS A 403 9.59 17.94 4.72
CA HIS A 403 10.87 18.63 4.89
C HIS A 403 11.96 18.09 3.96
N ILE A 404 12.04 16.78 3.77
CA ILE A 404 13.08 16.09 2.98
C ILE A 404 12.90 16.39 1.48
N SER A 405 11.68 16.37 0.96
CA SER A 405 11.42 16.66 -0.47
C SER A 405 11.79 18.08 -0.90
N ARG A 406 11.91 19.03 0.04
CA ARG A 406 12.35 20.40 -0.26
C ARG A 406 13.88 20.57 -0.20
N VAL A 407 14.61 19.65 0.42
CA VAL A 407 16.03 19.84 0.78
C VAL A 407 16.97 18.85 0.07
N ASP A 408 16.51 17.65 -0.29
CA ASP A 408 17.38 16.62 -0.92
C ASP A 408 17.82 16.95 -2.36
N PHE A 409 17.22 17.94 -3.01
CA PHE A 409 17.60 18.30 -4.38
C PHE A 409 18.76 19.32 -4.47
N LEU A 410 19.21 19.94 -3.37
CA LEU A 410 20.12 21.09 -3.44
C LEU A 410 21.26 21.01 -2.41
N LEU A 411 22.28 20.21 -2.73
CA LEU A 411 23.64 20.52 -2.28
C LEU A 411 24.22 21.56 -3.25
N GLN A 412 23.94 22.83 -2.97
CA GLN A 412 24.47 23.95 -3.74
C GLN A 412 25.66 24.57 -3.00
N VAL A 413 26.86 24.23 -3.46
CA VAL A 413 28.07 25.00 -3.14
C VAL A 413 28.13 26.15 -4.17
N PRO A 414 28.63 27.36 -3.84
CA PRO A 414 28.75 28.43 -4.84
C PRO A 414 29.42 27.93 -6.13
N GLY A 415 28.69 28.01 -7.25
CA GLY A 415 29.12 27.52 -8.56
C GLY A 415 28.92 26.02 -8.86
N LEU A 416 28.53 25.17 -7.90
CA LEU A 416 28.30 23.72 -8.07
C LEU A 416 26.89 23.32 -7.63
N CYS A 417 26.14 22.67 -8.52
CA CYS A 417 24.83 22.09 -8.23
C CYS A 417 24.90 20.56 -8.39
N ILE A 418 24.56 19.81 -7.35
CA ILE A 418 24.47 18.34 -7.40
C ILE A 418 22.99 17.95 -7.37
N LEU A 419 22.54 17.22 -8.39
CA LEU A 419 21.15 16.80 -8.58
C LEU A 419 21.08 15.27 -8.68
N SER A 420 20.45 14.63 -7.70
CA SER A 420 20.17 13.18 -7.76
C SER A 420 18.83 12.94 -8.46
N TYR A 421 18.82 12.05 -9.46
CA TYR A 421 17.62 11.68 -10.19
C TYR A 421 17.25 10.22 -9.91
N PRO A 422 16.26 9.95 -9.04
CA PRO A 422 16.02 8.62 -8.50
C PRO A 422 15.07 7.76 -9.35
N THR A 423 14.79 8.10 -10.62
CA THR A 423 13.81 7.37 -11.44
C THR A 423 14.39 6.88 -12.76
N PRO A 424 13.91 5.74 -13.30
CA PRO A 424 14.31 5.30 -14.63
C PRO A 424 13.88 6.31 -15.70
N LEU A 425 14.70 6.42 -16.75
CA LEU A 425 14.66 7.49 -17.73
C LEU A 425 14.09 6.96 -19.06
N TYR A 426 12.78 7.03 -19.22
CA TYR A 426 12.08 6.50 -20.39
C TYR A 426 11.05 7.51 -20.91
N PHE A 427 10.37 7.19 -22.01
CA PHE A 427 9.41 8.08 -22.67
C PHE A 427 8.43 8.80 -21.71
N GLY A 428 7.96 8.11 -20.66
CA GLY A 428 6.99 8.65 -19.69
C GLY A 428 7.58 9.64 -18.67
N THR A 429 8.83 9.45 -18.24
CA THR A 429 9.49 10.29 -17.23
C THR A 429 10.31 11.43 -17.83
N ARG A 430 10.52 11.40 -19.14
CA ARG A 430 11.38 12.33 -19.88
C ARG A 430 11.01 13.81 -19.67
N GLY A 431 9.71 14.11 -19.58
CA GLY A 431 9.21 15.47 -19.31
C GLY A 431 9.47 15.92 -17.87
N GLN A 432 9.32 15.01 -16.91
CA GLN A 432 9.61 15.25 -15.50
C GLN A 432 11.11 15.51 -15.28
N PHE A 433 11.98 14.71 -15.91
CA PHE A 433 13.42 14.92 -15.89
C PHE A 433 13.79 16.33 -16.36
N ARG A 434 13.26 16.76 -17.51
CA ARG A 434 13.53 18.09 -18.08
C ARG A 434 13.02 19.21 -17.18
N CYS A 435 11.75 19.15 -16.76
CA CYS A 435 11.17 20.18 -15.90
C CYS A 435 11.92 20.30 -14.56
N ASN A 436 12.30 19.17 -13.94
CA ASN A 436 13.10 19.19 -12.73
C ASN A 436 14.44 19.88 -12.98
N LEU A 437 15.14 19.58 -14.06
CA LEU A 437 16.43 20.22 -14.33
C LEU A 437 16.30 21.72 -14.62
N GLU A 438 15.33 22.11 -15.45
CA GLU A 438 15.10 23.51 -15.81
C GLU A 438 14.69 24.35 -14.60
N TRP A 439 13.87 23.81 -13.70
CA TRP A 439 13.48 24.47 -12.46
C TRP A 439 14.69 24.73 -11.55
N HIS A 440 15.54 23.71 -11.31
CA HIS A 440 16.68 23.83 -10.41
C HIS A 440 17.81 24.71 -10.95
N LEU A 441 17.93 24.81 -12.28
CA LEU A 441 18.94 25.66 -12.92
C LEU A 441 18.44 27.09 -13.17
N GLY A 442 17.21 27.42 -12.75
CA GLY A 442 16.61 28.75 -12.98
C GLY A 442 16.37 29.04 -14.46
N LEU A 443 16.16 28.00 -15.27
CA LEU A 443 15.98 28.11 -16.73
C LEU A 443 14.51 28.10 -17.16
N GLY A 444 13.57 27.98 -16.21
CA GLY A 444 12.13 28.01 -16.46
C GLY A 444 11.69 29.35 -17.05
N GLU A 445 11.10 29.31 -18.24
CA GLU A 445 10.45 30.47 -18.85
C GLU A 445 9.13 30.75 -18.11
N GLY A 446 9.15 31.60 -17.08
CA GLY A 446 7.92 31.93 -16.38
C GLY A 446 8.03 32.66 -15.06
N GLU A 447 8.70 33.81 -15.01
CA GLU A 447 8.33 34.86 -14.05
C GLU A 447 8.62 36.24 -14.67
N LYS A 448 7.60 36.77 -15.35
CA LYS A 448 7.46 38.21 -15.58
C LYS A 448 7.12 38.86 -14.24
N GLU A 449 7.92 39.86 -13.86
CA GLU A 449 7.55 41.01 -13.03
C GLU A 449 6.67 40.76 -11.80
N THR A 450 7.30 40.69 -10.62
CA THR A 450 6.77 41.45 -9.47
C THR A 450 7.89 42.21 -8.78
N SER A 451 7.94 43.49 -9.09
CA SER A 451 8.73 44.51 -8.42
C SER A 451 8.21 44.79 -7.00
N LYS A 452 9.05 44.60 -5.98
CA LYS A 452 9.17 45.54 -4.85
C LYS A 452 10.45 45.24 -4.04
N PRO A 453 11.42 46.16 -3.97
CA PRO A 453 12.54 46.05 -3.06
C PRO A 453 12.14 46.69 -1.73
N ASP A 454 12.27 45.99 -0.61
CA ASP A 454 12.43 46.55 0.74
C ASP A 454 12.75 45.41 1.72
N GLY A 455 14.03 45.03 1.77
CA GLY A 455 14.58 44.03 2.68
C GLY A 455 16.11 44.02 2.58
N PRO A 456 16.84 43.74 3.67
CA PRO A 456 18.30 43.86 3.68
C PRO A 456 18.90 42.91 2.64
N MET A 457 19.84 43.42 1.84
CA MET A 457 20.48 42.74 0.72
C MET A 457 21.00 41.35 1.11
N VAL A 458 20.27 40.30 0.72
CA VAL A 458 20.79 38.93 0.68
C VAL A 458 21.71 38.85 -0.53
N ALA A 459 22.96 38.44 -0.30
CA ALA A 459 23.99 38.30 -1.32
C ALA A 459 23.47 37.54 -2.54
N VAL A 460 23.59 38.16 -3.72
CA VAL A 460 23.25 37.57 -5.01
C VAL A 460 24.01 36.25 -5.16
N ALA A 461 23.29 35.12 -5.20
CA ALA A 461 23.88 33.79 -5.33
C ALA A 461 24.70 33.70 -6.62
N GLU A 462 25.95 33.23 -6.54
CA GLU A 462 26.80 33.05 -7.72
C GLU A 462 26.16 32.10 -8.74
N PRO A 463 26.24 32.39 -10.05
CA PRO A 463 25.67 31.53 -11.08
C PRO A 463 26.33 30.14 -11.06
N VAL A 464 25.50 29.10 -11.14
CA VAL A 464 25.94 27.71 -11.23
C VAL A 464 26.81 27.52 -12.48
N ARG A 465 28.04 27.03 -12.33
CA ARG A 465 28.98 26.76 -13.43
C ARG A 465 29.18 25.28 -13.69
N VAL A 466 28.92 24.41 -12.71
CA VAL A 466 29.03 22.96 -12.87
C VAL A 466 27.80 22.29 -12.27
N VAL A 467 27.21 21.36 -13.02
CA VAL A 467 26.06 20.55 -12.62
C VAL A 467 26.50 19.10 -12.60
N VAL A 468 26.38 18.43 -11.45
CA VAL A 468 26.62 17.00 -11.31
C VAL A 468 25.26 16.32 -11.25
N LEU A 469 24.96 15.45 -12.22
CA LEU A 469 23.80 14.59 -12.19
C LEU A 469 24.18 13.22 -11.64
N ASP A 470 23.60 12.88 -10.50
CA ASP A 470 23.71 11.54 -9.93
C ASP A 470 22.64 10.62 -10.56
N PHE A 471 23.12 9.66 -11.35
CA PHE A 471 22.33 8.64 -12.04
C PHE A 471 22.28 7.31 -11.28
N SER A 472 22.67 7.28 -10.00
CA SER A 472 22.61 6.08 -9.16
C SER A 472 21.22 5.43 -9.13
N GLY A 473 20.15 6.23 -9.14
CA GLY A 473 18.77 5.75 -9.17
C GLY A 473 18.20 5.45 -10.56
N VAL A 474 18.95 5.70 -11.65
CA VAL A 474 18.50 5.40 -13.01
C VAL A 474 18.82 3.93 -13.32
N THR A 475 17.86 3.05 -13.06
CA THR A 475 18.01 1.60 -13.27
C THR A 475 17.93 1.22 -14.76
N PHE A 476 17.17 1.96 -15.54
CA PHE A 476 16.92 1.74 -16.96
C PHE A 476 16.78 3.08 -17.70
N ALA A 477 17.25 3.11 -18.94
CA ALA A 477 16.95 4.20 -19.86
C ALA A 477 16.57 3.65 -21.24
N ASP A 478 15.52 4.19 -21.84
CA ASP A 478 15.17 3.95 -23.24
C ASP A 478 15.79 5.02 -24.16
N ALA A 479 15.61 4.86 -25.48
CA ALA A 479 16.14 5.82 -26.44
C ALA A 479 15.49 7.22 -26.32
N ALA A 480 14.25 7.32 -25.85
CA ALA A 480 13.54 8.60 -25.72
C ALA A 480 14.04 9.38 -24.49
N GLY A 481 14.19 8.72 -23.35
CA GLY A 481 14.80 9.28 -22.15
C GLY A 481 16.24 9.70 -22.42
N ALA A 482 17.05 8.80 -22.99
CA ALA A 482 18.44 9.10 -23.34
C ALA A 482 18.58 10.33 -24.25
N ARG A 483 17.67 10.52 -25.23
CA ARG A 483 17.63 11.72 -26.08
C ARG A 483 17.30 12.99 -25.30
N GLU A 484 16.44 12.96 -24.28
CA GLU A 484 16.19 14.15 -23.46
C GLU A 484 17.46 14.58 -22.71
N VAL A 485 18.29 13.66 -22.21
CA VAL A 485 19.56 14.02 -21.56
C VAL A 485 20.50 14.74 -22.54
N VAL A 486 20.54 14.30 -23.80
CA VAL A 486 21.27 15.00 -24.88
C VAL A 486 20.69 16.41 -25.08
N GLN A 487 19.37 16.54 -25.24
CA GLN A 487 18.73 17.83 -25.52
C GLN A 487 18.89 18.81 -24.38
N VAL A 488 18.78 18.36 -23.14
CA VAL A 488 18.96 19.17 -21.94
C VAL A 488 20.39 19.71 -21.87
N ARG A 489 21.39 18.87 -22.15
CA ARG A 489 22.77 19.31 -22.26
C ARG A 489 22.97 20.36 -23.37
N GLU A 490 22.39 20.16 -24.55
CA GLU A 490 22.48 21.13 -25.65
C GLU A 490 21.82 22.47 -25.29
N ARG A 491 20.66 22.43 -24.62
CA ARG A 491 20.00 23.63 -24.09
C ARG A 491 20.90 24.36 -23.10
N LEU A 492 21.55 23.63 -22.19
CA LEU A 492 22.51 24.22 -21.24
C LEU A 492 23.71 24.84 -21.93
N ALA A 493 24.29 24.15 -22.91
CA ALA A 493 25.42 24.67 -23.68
C ALA A 493 25.06 25.90 -24.53
N SER A 494 23.85 25.93 -25.10
CA SER A 494 23.41 27.01 -25.99
C SER A 494 23.01 28.29 -25.27
N ARG A 495 22.28 28.20 -24.14
CA ARG A 495 21.85 29.37 -23.35
C ARG A 495 22.99 30.00 -22.54
N CYS A 496 24.00 29.21 -22.16
CA CYS A 496 25.09 29.67 -21.32
C CYS A 496 26.39 29.89 -22.11
N ARG A 497 26.30 30.39 -23.35
CA ARG A 497 27.49 30.79 -24.14
C ARG A 497 28.39 31.78 -23.38
N ASP A 498 27.83 32.55 -22.44
CA ASP A 498 28.58 33.44 -21.55
C ASP A 498 28.96 32.81 -20.19
N ALA A 499 28.34 31.70 -19.77
CA ALA A 499 28.49 31.12 -18.42
C ALA A 499 29.13 29.72 -18.35
N ARG A 500 29.48 29.07 -19.47
CA ARG A 500 30.15 27.74 -19.57
C ARG A 500 29.70 26.74 -18.50
N ILE A 501 28.39 26.44 -18.43
CA ILE A 501 27.89 25.39 -17.54
C ILE A 501 28.37 24.03 -18.03
N ARG A 502 29.11 23.29 -17.19
CA ARG A 502 29.53 21.91 -17.47
C ARG A 502 28.58 20.93 -16.80
N LEU A 503 28.12 19.93 -17.54
CA LEU A 503 27.33 18.83 -17.03
C LEU A 503 28.23 17.61 -16.80
N LEU A 504 28.25 17.08 -15.58
CA LEU A 504 28.97 15.86 -15.19
C LEU A 504 27.94 14.80 -14.83
N LEU A 505 28.16 13.56 -15.27
CA LEU A 505 27.31 12.41 -14.96
C LEU A 505 28.05 11.53 -13.95
N ALA A 506 27.43 11.24 -12.81
CA ALA A 506 27.97 10.37 -11.77
C ALA A 506 27.14 9.07 -11.67
N GLN A 507 27.82 7.97 -11.35
CA GLN A 507 27.22 6.70 -10.93
C GLN A 507 26.24 6.09 -11.95
N CYS A 508 26.51 6.27 -13.24
CA CYS A 508 25.71 5.71 -14.33
C CYS A 508 25.92 4.20 -14.46
N ASN A 509 24.84 3.41 -14.34
CA ASN A 509 24.88 1.96 -14.55
C ASN A 509 25.31 1.60 -15.99
N ALA A 510 26.03 0.49 -16.18
CA ALA A 510 26.52 0.01 -17.48
C ALA A 510 25.41 -0.14 -18.53
N LEU A 511 24.19 -0.54 -18.14
CA LEU A 511 23.06 -0.64 -19.05
C LEU A 511 22.61 0.73 -19.58
N VAL A 512 22.49 1.71 -18.68
CA VAL A 512 22.14 3.09 -19.01
C VAL A 512 23.25 3.73 -19.85
N GLN A 513 24.51 3.49 -19.48
CA GLN A 513 25.67 3.94 -20.23
C GLN A 513 25.62 3.38 -21.66
N GLY A 514 25.33 2.08 -21.83
CA GLY A 514 25.16 1.46 -23.13
C GLY A 514 24.06 2.08 -23.99
N THR A 515 22.91 2.44 -23.40
CA THR A 515 21.85 3.17 -24.13
C THR A 515 22.29 4.58 -24.51
N LEU A 516 22.96 5.31 -23.60
CA LEU A 516 23.49 6.66 -23.86
C LEU A 516 24.57 6.63 -24.95
N THR A 517 25.41 5.59 -25.00
CA THR A 517 26.37 5.36 -26.09
C THR A 517 25.66 5.18 -27.42
N ARG A 518 24.63 4.32 -27.47
CA ARG A 518 23.88 4.04 -28.71
C ARG A 518 23.13 5.26 -29.26
N VAL A 519 22.73 6.19 -28.40
CA VAL A 519 22.07 7.45 -28.78
C VAL A 519 23.08 8.53 -29.21
N GLY A 520 24.39 8.28 -29.07
CA GLY A 520 25.45 9.21 -29.45
C GLY A 520 25.73 10.30 -28.42
N LEU A 521 25.29 10.12 -27.16
CA LEU A 521 25.62 11.07 -26.09
C LEU A 521 27.11 11.01 -25.76
N LEU A 522 27.71 9.82 -25.76
CA LEU A 522 29.14 9.61 -25.49
C LEU A 522 30.08 10.12 -26.59
N ASP A 523 29.59 10.28 -27.82
CA ASP A 523 30.35 10.96 -28.89
C ASP A 523 30.51 12.46 -28.59
N ARG A 524 29.66 12.98 -27.71
CA ARG A 524 29.65 14.39 -27.31
C ARG A 524 30.18 14.58 -25.91
N VAL A 525 30.07 13.61 -25.01
CA VAL A 525 30.54 13.67 -23.60
C VAL A 525 31.97 13.15 -23.57
N THR A 526 32.95 13.99 -23.21
CA THR A 526 34.33 13.51 -23.04
C THR A 526 34.40 12.52 -21.87
N PRO A 527 35.31 11.54 -21.88
CA PRO A 527 35.49 10.59 -20.78
C PRO A 527 35.63 11.28 -19.41
N ASP A 528 36.19 12.49 -19.40
CA ASP A 528 36.39 13.34 -18.22
C ASP A 528 35.09 13.86 -17.56
N GLN A 529 33.92 13.61 -18.15
CA GLN A 529 32.61 14.03 -17.64
C GLN A 529 31.81 12.89 -17.02
N LEU A 530 32.34 11.67 -17.00
CA LEU A 530 31.72 10.48 -16.43
C LEU A 530 32.50 10.02 -15.20
N PHE A 531 31.82 9.98 -14.06
CA PHE A 531 32.43 9.62 -12.78
C PHE A 531 31.76 8.40 -12.16
N VAL A 532 32.56 7.56 -11.52
CA VAL A 532 32.07 6.35 -10.84
C VAL A 532 31.30 6.73 -9.57
N SER A 533 31.78 7.74 -8.83
CA SER A 533 31.14 8.26 -7.63
C SER A 533 30.77 9.74 -7.78
N VAL A 534 29.73 10.16 -7.05
CA VAL A 534 29.35 11.58 -6.93
C VAL A 534 30.47 12.40 -6.29
N GLN A 535 31.24 11.79 -5.38
CA GLN A 535 32.36 12.43 -4.70
C GLN A 535 33.48 12.80 -5.68
N ASP A 536 33.83 11.90 -6.60
CA ASP A 536 34.85 12.16 -7.63
C ASP A 536 34.39 13.28 -8.57
N ALA A 537 33.12 13.26 -8.97
CA ALA A 537 32.52 14.30 -9.80
C ALA A 537 32.55 15.67 -9.10
N ALA A 538 32.18 15.72 -7.82
CA ALA A 538 32.20 16.93 -7.02
C ALA A 538 33.63 17.45 -6.82
N ALA A 539 34.60 16.57 -6.53
CA ALA A 539 36.01 16.94 -6.39
C ALA A 539 36.60 17.51 -7.69
N TYR A 540 36.28 16.88 -8.84
CA TYR A 540 36.66 17.41 -10.15
C TYR A 540 36.01 18.76 -10.43
N ALA A 541 34.72 18.91 -10.12
CA ALA A 541 33.99 20.16 -10.28
C ALA A 541 34.61 21.29 -9.45
N LEU A 542 34.86 21.05 -8.16
CA LEU A 542 35.53 21.99 -7.24
C LEU A 542 36.92 22.38 -7.74
N GLY A 543 37.72 21.40 -8.18
CA GLY A 543 39.04 21.66 -8.78
C GLY A 543 38.95 22.54 -10.04
N SER A 544 37.92 22.34 -10.87
CA SER A 544 37.68 23.16 -12.07
C SER A 544 37.24 24.59 -11.73
N LEU A 545 36.45 24.76 -10.67
CA LEU A 545 36.01 26.06 -10.17
C LEU A 545 37.20 26.86 -9.61
N LEU A 546 38.07 26.21 -8.83
CA LEU A 546 39.28 26.82 -8.25
C LEU A 546 40.32 27.23 -9.31
N ARG A 547 40.52 26.43 -10.37
CA ARG A 547 41.40 26.83 -11.48
C ARG A 547 40.85 28.03 -12.27
N GLY A 548 39.52 28.14 -12.36
CA GLY A 548 38.85 29.26 -13.02
C GLY A 548 38.90 30.57 -12.25
N SER A 549 39.06 30.54 -10.91
CA SER A 549 39.22 31.75 -10.09
C SER A 549 40.67 32.24 -10.08
N SER A 550 41.65 31.33 -9.99
CA SER A 550 43.09 31.69 -9.95
C SER A 550 43.58 32.38 -11.23
N THR A 551 43.05 32.01 -12.40
CA THR A 551 43.36 32.68 -13.68
C THR A 551 42.84 34.11 -13.78
N ARG A 552 41.77 34.47 -13.06
CA ARG A 552 41.26 35.85 -13.01
C ARG A 552 42.10 36.76 -12.10
N SER A 553 42.66 36.23 -11.01
CA SER A 553 43.49 37.02 -10.08
C SER A 553 44.86 37.39 -10.68
N GLY A 554 45.51 36.46 -11.39
CA GLY A 554 46.83 36.73 -12.02
C GLY A 554 46.79 37.68 -13.22
N SER A 555 45.60 37.92 -13.80
CA SER A 555 45.43 38.82 -14.94
C SER A 555 45.28 40.29 -14.52
N GLN A 556 44.85 40.56 -13.28
CA GLN A 556 44.69 41.92 -12.76
C GLN A 556 45.97 42.47 -12.14
N GLU A 557 46.85 41.63 -11.58
CA GLU A 557 48.14 42.09 -11.02
C GLU A 557 49.19 42.40 -12.11
N ALA A 558 49.07 41.83 -13.31
CA ALA A 558 50.00 42.08 -14.41
C ALA A 558 49.76 43.40 -15.17
N LEU A 559 48.64 44.11 -14.92
CA LEU A 559 48.34 45.40 -15.57
C LEU A 559 48.58 46.63 -14.66
N GLY A 560 49.07 46.43 -13.42
CA GLY A 560 49.24 47.51 -12.43
C GLY A 560 50.68 47.95 -12.15
N CYS A 561 51.69 47.33 -12.77
CA CYS A 561 53.09 47.60 -12.48
C CYS A 561 53.84 47.91 -13.78
N GLY A 562 53.83 49.17 -14.21
CA GLY A 562 54.41 49.58 -15.49
C GLY A 562 54.04 51.00 -15.94
N LYS A 563 54.17 51.99 -15.07
CA LYS A 563 54.53 53.40 -15.38
C LYS A 563 55.01 54.10 -14.12
#